data_AF-A0AA36NCU4-F1
#
_entry.id   AF-A0AA36NCU4-F1
#
_cell.length_a   1.000
_cell.length_b   1.000
_cell.length_c   1.000
_cell.angle_alpha   90.00
_cell.angle_beta   90.00
_cell.angle_gamma   90.00
#
_symmetry.space_group_name_H-M   'P 1'
#
loop_
_entity.id
_entity.type
_entity.pdbx_description
1 polymer ?
#
loop_
_entity_poly.entity_id
_entity_poly.type
_entity_poly.pdbx_seq_one_letter_code
_entity_poly.pdbx_strand_id
1 'polypeptide(L)'
;MYDEGFRNITALDISDAGSARLPRGFTDWPCGSAAFPRVERERQVAIESMRRSLTKPSAEHRLPGPGSRNAEKRPGIEWACHSPGSHEVNSRSVVGDAFNLEFEDGSFDLVIDKSTTDAVSCDKDHIHENLTKMYGEAQRVLKDGGTFLVFSAVESVARLALQLPHLAFNVKEKELFLPFASLWGFEAVRGGEQRMPLDEAIRQARAADLAIAEERRLKQEAEERLKSTAPSSFGVLD
;
A
#
# COMPACT_ATOMS: atom_id res chain seq x y z
N MET A 1 -7.28 -10.93 -15.06
CA MET A 1 -6.69 -11.93 -14.15
C MET A 1 -6.90 -11.54 -12.68
N TYR A 2 -8.00 -10.86 -12.32
CA TYR A 2 -8.45 -10.66 -10.93
C TYR A 2 -9.97 -10.38 -10.95
N ASP A 3 -10.79 -11.41 -11.19
CA ASP A 3 -12.28 -11.29 -11.14
C ASP A 3 -12.81 -11.41 -9.70
N GLU A 4 -11.94 -11.70 -8.74
CA GLU A 4 -12.25 -11.76 -7.31
C GLU A 4 -11.46 -10.65 -6.61
N GLY A 5 -12.13 -9.55 -6.24
CA GLY A 5 -11.53 -8.36 -5.62
C GLY A 5 -10.63 -8.64 -4.42
N PHE A 6 -9.83 -7.65 -4.01
CA PHE A 6 -8.88 -7.77 -2.91
C PHE A 6 -9.58 -8.13 -1.58
N ARG A 7 -9.36 -9.35 -1.07
CA ARG A 7 -10.12 -9.92 0.08
C ARG A 7 -9.51 -9.69 1.47
N ASN A 8 -8.55 -8.79 1.66
CA ASN A 8 -7.93 -8.61 2.97
C ASN A 8 -7.73 -7.13 3.30
N ILE A 9 -8.67 -6.55 4.04
CA ILE A 9 -8.50 -5.26 4.72
C ILE A 9 -8.64 -5.52 6.20
N THR A 10 -7.62 -5.18 6.98
CA THR A 10 -7.77 -5.14 8.43
C THR A 10 -8.22 -3.72 8.80
N ALA A 11 -9.52 -3.53 8.96
CA ALA A 11 -10.03 -2.31 9.59
C ALA A 11 -9.71 -2.38 11.09
N LEU A 12 -8.81 -1.52 11.58
CA LEU A 12 -8.55 -1.35 13.01
C LEU A 12 -9.32 -0.13 13.47
N ASP A 13 -10.45 -0.34 14.13
CA ASP A 13 -11.13 0.72 14.85
C ASP A 13 -10.34 1.02 16.13
N ILE A 14 -9.82 2.24 16.24
CA ILE A 14 -9.11 2.74 17.42
C ILE A 14 -9.86 3.91 18.07
N SER A 15 -11.12 4.15 17.70
CA SER A 15 -11.93 5.25 18.23
C SER A 15 -11.96 5.26 19.76
N ASP A 16 -12.05 4.07 20.38
CA ASP A 16 -12.09 3.89 21.84
C ASP A 16 -10.71 3.99 22.50
N ALA A 17 -9.62 3.78 21.75
CA ALA A 17 -8.26 3.92 22.27
C ALA A 17 -7.77 5.39 22.29
N GLY A 18 -8.56 6.31 21.73
CA GLY A 18 -8.11 7.65 21.33
C GLY A 18 -8.72 8.86 22.06
N SER A 19 -9.40 8.70 23.20
CA SER A 19 -9.91 9.86 23.95
C SER A 19 -8.81 10.69 24.64
N ALA A 20 -7.56 10.22 24.63
CA ALA A 20 -6.40 11.05 24.94
C ALA A 20 -5.99 11.82 23.67
N ARG A 21 -6.19 13.16 23.67
CA ARG A 21 -5.69 14.07 22.63
C ARG A 21 -4.31 13.62 22.13
N LEU A 22 -4.22 13.16 20.89
CA LEU A 22 -2.93 13.02 20.21
C LEU A 22 -2.20 14.37 20.34
N PRO A 23 -0.93 14.39 20.78
CA PRO A 23 -0.20 15.64 20.90
C PRO A 23 -0.20 16.34 19.55
N ARG A 24 -0.50 17.65 19.56
CA ARG A 24 -0.51 18.48 18.36
C ARG A 24 0.90 18.47 17.77
N GLY A 25 1.07 17.76 16.67
CA GLY A 25 2.31 17.78 15.89
C GLY A 25 3.01 16.43 15.83
N PHE A 26 3.04 15.85 14.62
CA PHE A 26 3.96 14.78 14.24
C PHE A 26 5.42 15.26 14.13
N THR A 27 5.70 16.52 14.52
CA THR A 27 6.99 17.20 14.44
C THR A 27 7.89 16.96 15.66
N ASP A 28 7.33 16.49 16.77
CA ASP A 28 8.07 16.37 18.04
C ASP A 28 8.62 14.96 18.30
N TRP A 29 8.54 14.07 17.31
CA TRP A 29 9.28 12.82 17.36
C TRP A 29 10.78 13.17 17.25
N PRO A 30 11.63 12.78 18.22
CA PRO A 30 13.02 13.21 18.22
C PRO A 30 13.79 12.53 17.08
N CYS A 31 13.78 13.14 15.90
CA CYS A 31 14.78 12.96 14.86
C CYS A 31 15.98 13.85 15.22
N GLY A 32 16.68 13.48 16.30
CA GLY A 32 17.81 14.23 16.82
C GLY A 32 18.94 13.29 17.21
N SER A 33 20.01 13.35 16.41
CA SER A 33 21.33 12.71 16.52
C SER A 33 21.95 12.69 17.93
N ALA A 34 21.53 11.77 18.79
CA ALA A 34 22.35 11.29 19.90
C ALA A 34 22.82 9.88 19.57
N ALA A 35 24.12 9.74 19.34
CA ALA A 35 24.77 8.47 19.04
C ALA A 35 24.45 7.43 20.13
N PHE A 36 23.64 6.42 19.79
CA PHE A 36 23.37 5.26 20.62
C PHE A 36 24.42 4.16 20.32
N PRO A 37 25.36 3.83 21.23
CA PRO A 37 26.37 2.78 21.02
C PRO A 37 25.80 1.35 21.01
N ARG A 38 24.47 1.20 21.08
CA ARG A 38 23.76 -0.08 21.16
C ARG A 38 23.35 -0.60 19.77
N VAL A 39 23.03 0.31 18.84
CA VAL A 39 22.59 -0.03 17.48
C VAL A 39 23.76 -0.58 16.64
N GLU A 40 24.97 -0.05 16.80
CA GLU A 40 26.14 -0.55 16.05
C GLU A 40 26.54 -1.96 16.49
N ARG A 41 26.32 -2.31 17.78
CA ARG A 41 26.54 -3.67 18.29
C ARG A 41 25.52 -4.65 17.74
N GLU A 42 24.25 -4.27 17.69
CA GLU A 42 23.19 -5.12 17.10
C GLU A 42 23.37 -5.30 15.59
N ARG A 43 23.86 -4.25 14.90
CA ARG A 43 24.23 -4.29 13.48
C ARG A 43 25.42 -5.24 13.21
N GLN A 44 26.47 -5.20 14.04
CA GLN A 44 27.60 -6.14 13.92
C GLN A 44 27.19 -7.59 14.17
N VAL A 45 26.31 -7.84 15.17
CA VAL A 45 25.79 -9.18 15.47
C VAL A 45 24.95 -9.73 14.30
N ALA A 46 24.13 -8.89 13.66
CA ALA A 46 23.35 -9.29 12.48
C ALA A 46 24.24 -9.61 11.27
N ILE A 47 25.28 -8.81 11.02
CA ILE A 47 26.25 -9.04 9.93
C ILE A 47 27.07 -10.31 10.16
N GLU A 48 27.50 -10.59 11.39
CA GLU A 48 28.21 -11.84 11.72
C GLU A 48 27.31 -13.07 11.63
N SER A 49 26.04 -12.95 12.01
CA SER A 49 25.04 -14.02 11.84
C SER A 49 24.83 -14.38 10.36
N MET A 50 24.73 -13.38 9.48
CA MET A 50 24.63 -13.60 8.03
C MET A 50 25.89 -14.24 7.46
N ARG A 51 27.10 -13.81 7.86
CA ARG A 51 28.35 -14.42 7.40
C ARG A 51 28.47 -15.90 7.80
N ARG A 52 27.96 -16.29 8.98
CA ARG A 52 27.92 -17.70 9.42
C ARG A 52 26.93 -18.55 8.65
N SER A 53 25.89 -17.95 8.08
CA SER A 53 24.91 -18.67 7.26
C SER A 53 25.42 -18.99 5.84
N LEU A 54 26.40 -18.22 5.34
CA LEU A 54 26.93 -18.33 3.98
C LEU A 54 28.06 -19.37 3.81
N THR A 55 28.48 -20.05 4.89
CA THR A 55 29.58 -21.05 4.84
C THR A 55 29.15 -22.49 5.08
N LYS A 56 27.84 -22.78 5.17
CA LYS A 56 27.36 -24.17 5.28
C LYS A 56 27.28 -24.82 3.88
N PRO A 57 27.94 -25.96 3.65
CA PRO A 57 27.85 -26.67 2.38
C PRO A 57 26.44 -27.27 2.19
N SER A 58 26.02 -27.24 0.93
CA SER A 58 24.73 -27.70 0.40
C SER A 58 24.37 -29.12 0.85
N ALA A 59 23.30 -29.26 1.63
CA ALA A 59 22.59 -30.52 1.82
C ALA A 59 21.35 -30.54 0.91
N GLU A 60 21.24 -31.63 0.15
CA GLU A 60 20.24 -31.92 -0.89
C GLU A 60 18.82 -31.51 -0.51
N HIS A 61 18.22 -30.62 -1.32
CA HIS A 61 16.81 -30.26 -1.23
C HIS A 61 15.97 -31.15 -2.15
N ARG A 62 15.14 -32.02 -1.56
CA ARG A 62 13.96 -32.56 -2.25
C ARG A 62 12.94 -31.44 -2.42
N LEU A 63 12.48 -31.21 -3.65
CA LEU A 63 11.42 -30.27 -3.96
C LEU A 63 10.07 -30.78 -3.40
N PRO A 64 9.30 -29.98 -2.63
CA PRO A 64 7.89 -30.26 -2.42
C PRO A 64 7.09 -29.80 -3.65
N GLY A 65 6.15 -30.64 -4.07
CA GLY A 65 5.26 -30.39 -5.22
C GLY A 65 4.28 -29.22 -5.02
N PRO A 66 3.50 -28.89 -6.07
CA PRO A 66 2.69 -27.69 -6.12
C PRO A 66 1.41 -27.88 -5.30
N GLY A 67 1.35 -27.24 -4.14
CA GLY A 67 0.16 -27.16 -3.31
C GLY A 67 0.06 -25.75 -2.74
N SER A 68 -0.95 -25.02 -3.21
CA SER A 68 -1.36 -23.70 -2.75
C SER A 68 -1.48 -23.66 -1.23
N ARG A 69 -0.53 -23.00 -0.56
CA ARG A 69 -0.57 -22.74 0.87
C ARG A 69 -0.77 -21.25 1.09
N ASN A 70 -2.03 -20.83 1.25
CA ASN A 70 -2.44 -19.68 2.06
C ASN A 70 -3.98 -19.58 2.02
N ALA A 71 -4.66 -20.50 2.72
CA ALA A 71 -6.09 -20.35 3.06
C ALA A 71 -6.58 -21.25 4.21
N GLU A 72 -5.74 -22.13 4.77
CA GLU A 72 -6.14 -22.89 5.95
C GLU A 72 -5.60 -22.22 7.22
N LYS A 73 -6.53 -21.76 8.06
CA LYS A 73 -6.28 -21.35 9.44
C LYS A 73 -5.37 -22.38 10.09
N ARG A 74 -4.15 -21.98 10.48
CA ARG A 74 -3.22 -22.86 11.20
C ARG A 74 -3.91 -23.33 12.49
N PRO A 75 -4.25 -24.63 12.64
CA PRO A 75 -4.83 -25.13 13.87
C PRO A 75 -3.76 -25.01 14.97
N GLY A 76 -4.05 -24.28 16.04
CA GLY A 76 -3.16 -24.19 17.21
C GLY A 76 -2.47 -22.84 17.45
N ILE A 77 -2.76 -21.79 16.69
CA ILE A 77 -2.39 -20.41 17.08
C ILE A 77 -3.64 -19.76 17.69
N GLU A 78 -3.78 -19.87 19.01
CA GLU A 78 -4.66 -18.98 19.77
C GLU A 78 -3.97 -17.62 19.89
N TRP A 79 -4.54 -16.60 19.27
CA TRP A 79 -4.17 -15.21 19.51
C TRP A 79 -4.77 -14.78 20.86
N ALA A 80 -4.19 -15.28 21.96
CA ALA A 80 -4.58 -14.89 23.30
C ALA A 80 -3.90 -13.55 23.66
N CYS A 81 -4.56 -12.43 23.34
CA CYS A 81 -4.15 -11.10 23.78
C CYS A 81 -4.83 -10.71 25.09
N HIS A 82 -4.63 -11.44 26.19
CA HIS A 82 -5.10 -10.97 27.49
C HIS A 82 -4.07 -11.25 28.59
N SER A 83 -3.28 -10.22 28.91
CA SER A 83 -2.58 -10.14 30.19
C SER A 83 -3.52 -9.48 31.21
N PRO A 84 -3.67 -10.01 32.43
CA PRO A 84 -4.51 -9.38 33.47
C PRO A 84 -3.98 -7.98 33.80
N GLY A 85 -4.81 -6.95 33.59
CA GLY A 85 -4.44 -5.54 33.79
C GLY A 85 -4.18 -4.73 32.51
N SER A 86 -4.35 -5.34 31.32
CA SER A 86 -4.27 -4.61 30.05
C SER A 86 -5.59 -3.91 29.74
N HIS A 87 -5.51 -2.65 29.30
CA HIS A 87 -6.65 -1.93 28.71
C HIS A 87 -7.29 -2.81 27.63
N GLU A 88 -8.62 -2.95 27.69
CA GLU A 88 -9.39 -3.75 26.76
C GLU A 88 -9.18 -3.22 25.34
N VAL A 89 -8.54 -4.02 24.48
CA VAL A 89 -8.30 -3.65 23.09
C VAL A 89 -9.54 -4.05 22.29
N ASN A 90 -10.41 -3.08 22.02
CA ASN A 90 -11.57 -3.23 21.13
C ASN A 90 -11.13 -3.31 19.66
N SER A 91 -10.44 -4.39 19.28
CA SER A 91 -10.09 -4.66 17.88
C SER A 91 -11.11 -5.62 17.24
N ARG A 92 -11.63 -5.25 16.07
CA ARG A 92 -12.51 -6.09 15.26
C ARG A 92 -11.88 -6.30 13.89
N SER A 93 -11.84 -7.54 13.41
CA SER A 93 -11.45 -7.84 12.03
C SER A 93 -12.69 -8.11 11.19
N VAL A 94 -12.73 -7.53 9.99
CA VAL A 94 -13.78 -7.76 9.00
C VAL A 94 -13.14 -8.06 7.66
N VAL A 95 -13.82 -8.83 6.81
CA VAL A 95 -13.45 -8.97 5.41
C VAL A 95 -14.29 -7.96 4.64
N GLY A 96 -13.67 -7.13 3.80
CA GLY A 96 -14.35 -6.08 3.06
C GLY A 96 -13.65 -5.72 1.75
N ASP A 97 -14.39 -5.07 0.85
CA ASP A 97 -13.88 -4.54 -0.42
C ASP A 97 -13.51 -3.06 -0.24
N ALA A 98 -12.28 -2.70 -0.59
CA ALA A 98 -11.76 -1.33 -0.44
C ALA A 98 -12.43 -0.34 -1.40
N PHE A 99 -13.03 -0.86 -2.48
CA PHE A 99 -13.75 -0.06 -3.47
C PHE A 99 -15.21 0.20 -3.10
N ASN A 100 -15.72 -0.47 -2.05
CA ASN A 100 -17.09 -0.35 -1.56
C ASN A 100 -17.16 -0.78 -0.09
N LEU A 101 -16.78 0.13 0.80
CA LEU A 101 -16.72 -0.13 2.23
C LEU A 101 -18.14 -0.15 2.83
N GLU A 102 -18.50 -1.25 3.50
CA GLU A 102 -19.79 -1.40 4.19
C GLU A 102 -19.85 -0.64 5.54
N PHE A 103 -19.43 0.62 5.54
CA PHE A 103 -19.43 1.53 6.68
C PHE A 103 -20.19 2.81 6.35
N GLU A 104 -20.74 3.45 7.38
CA GLU A 104 -21.44 4.72 7.25
C GLU A 104 -20.47 5.88 6.91
N ASP A 105 -21.01 6.92 6.29
CA ASP A 105 -20.26 8.14 6.02
C ASP A 105 -19.79 8.78 7.34
N GLY A 106 -18.53 9.21 7.39
CA GLY A 106 -18.00 9.86 8.59
C GLY A 106 -17.95 8.97 9.84
N SER A 107 -17.83 7.64 9.68
CA SER A 107 -17.75 6.73 10.82
C SER A 107 -16.36 6.70 11.48
N PHE A 108 -15.29 7.12 10.79
CA PHE A 108 -13.91 6.99 11.29
C PHE A 108 -13.18 8.34 11.43
N ASP A 109 -12.35 8.44 12.47
CA ASP A 109 -11.42 9.56 12.67
C ASP A 109 -10.09 9.35 11.94
N LEU A 110 -9.69 8.10 11.75
CA LEU A 110 -8.44 7.68 11.13
C LEU A 110 -8.67 6.47 10.23
N VAL A 111 -8.19 6.53 9.00
CA VAL A 111 -8.07 5.39 8.09
C VAL A 111 -6.59 5.18 7.79
N ILE A 112 -6.13 3.94 7.82
CA ILE A 112 -4.74 3.58 7.52
C ILE A 112 -4.73 2.61 6.34
N ASP A 113 -4.09 3.02 5.26
CA ASP A 113 -3.69 2.11 4.19
C ASP A 113 -2.21 1.76 4.32
N LYS A 114 -1.92 0.47 4.36
CA LYS A 114 -0.58 -0.07 4.21
C LYS A 114 -0.57 -1.07 3.06
N SER A 115 0.09 -0.70 1.96
CA SER A 115 0.31 -1.55 0.79
C SER A 115 -0.93 -1.93 -0.04
N THR A 116 -2.14 -1.48 0.31
CA THR A 116 -3.33 -1.70 -0.54
C THR A 116 -3.21 -0.85 -1.80
N THR A 117 -2.76 0.41 -1.67
CA THR A 117 -2.42 1.26 -2.80
C THR A 117 -1.42 0.60 -3.74
N ASP A 118 -0.33 0.02 -3.22
CA ASP A 118 0.67 -0.68 -4.05
C ASP A 118 0.05 -1.87 -4.81
N ALA A 119 -0.82 -2.63 -4.14
CA ALA A 119 -1.51 -3.78 -4.72
C ALA A 119 -2.49 -3.37 -5.82
N VAL A 120 -3.30 -2.33 -5.58
CA VAL A 120 -4.23 -1.78 -6.57
C VAL A 120 -3.48 -1.22 -7.78
N SER A 121 -2.31 -0.62 -7.56
CA SER A 121 -1.47 -0.04 -8.62
C SER A 121 -0.87 -1.07 -9.58
N CYS A 122 -0.95 -2.36 -9.25
CA CYS A 122 -0.48 -3.43 -10.12
C CYS A 122 -1.47 -3.75 -11.26
N ASP A 123 -2.73 -3.32 -11.16
CA ASP A 123 -3.69 -3.39 -12.27
C ASP A 123 -3.40 -2.28 -13.27
N LYS A 124 -2.52 -2.58 -14.25
CA LYS A 124 -2.07 -1.62 -15.25
C LYS A 124 -3.19 -1.12 -16.16
N ASP A 125 -4.32 -1.82 -16.22
CA ASP A 125 -5.39 -1.50 -17.17
C ASP A 125 -6.50 -0.68 -16.54
N HIS A 126 -6.58 -0.64 -15.21
CA HIS A 126 -7.62 0.09 -14.46
C HIS A 126 -7.05 0.85 -13.25
N ILE A 127 -5.78 1.26 -13.31
CA ILE A 127 -5.09 1.89 -12.19
C ILE A 127 -5.81 3.17 -11.75
N HIS A 128 -6.23 4.01 -12.70
CA HIS A 128 -6.86 5.27 -12.38
C HIS A 128 -8.25 5.06 -11.79
N GLU A 129 -9.06 4.18 -12.39
CA GLU A 129 -10.40 3.87 -11.89
C GLU A 129 -10.34 3.29 -10.47
N ASN A 130 -9.48 2.30 -10.25
CA ASN A 130 -9.42 1.57 -8.99
C ASN A 130 -8.94 2.48 -7.83
N LEU A 131 -7.91 3.29 -8.05
CA LEU A 131 -7.45 4.27 -7.04
C LEU A 131 -8.50 5.34 -6.77
N THR A 132 -9.21 5.81 -7.81
CA THR A 132 -10.29 6.79 -7.69
C THR A 132 -11.40 6.30 -6.77
N LYS A 133 -11.85 5.05 -6.96
CA LYS A 133 -12.86 4.40 -6.10
C LYS A 133 -12.37 4.19 -4.67
N MET A 134 -11.19 3.57 -4.52
CA MET A 134 -10.66 3.22 -3.20
C MET A 134 -10.45 4.45 -2.31
N TYR A 135 -9.86 5.51 -2.86
CA TYR A 135 -9.64 6.74 -2.10
C TYR A 135 -10.94 7.54 -1.90
N GLY A 136 -11.90 7.43 -2.82
CA GLY A 136 -13.24 7.97 -2.64
C GLY A 136 -13.94 7.35 -1.43
N GLU A 137 -13.84 6.03 -1.27
CA GLU A 137 -14.39 5.32 -0.11
C GLU A 137 -13.65 5.68 1.18
N ALA A 138 -12.32 5.72 1.17
CA ALA A 138 -11.54 6.17 2.33
C ALA A 138 -11.93 7.59 2.77
N GLN A 139 -12.14 8.51 1.82
CA GLN A 139 -12.63 9.85 2.11
C GLN A 139 -14.05 9.81 2.70
N ARG A 140 -14.97 9.05 2.09
CA ARG A 140 -16.38 8.98 2.48
C ARG A 140 -16.54 8.56 3.95
N VAL A 141 -15.85 7.50 4.35
CA VAL A 141 -15.96 6.95 5.70
C VAL A 141 -15.21 7.79 6.76
N LEU A 142 -14.33 8.70 6.35
CA LEU A 142 -13.67 9.64 7.25
C LEU A 142 -14.59 10.78 7.66
N LYS A 143 -14.54 11.19 8.92
CA LYS A 143 -15.15 12.45 9.38
C LYS A 143 -14.47 13.65 8.74
N ASP A 144 -15.16 14.79 8.71
CA ASP A 144 -14.51 16.06 8.38
C ASP A 144 -13.38 16.36 9.37
N GLY A 145 -12.19 16.66 8.86
CA GLY A 145 -10.96 16.78 9.66
C GLY A 145 -10.31 15.44 10.05
N GLY A 146 -10.90 14.30 9.70
CA GLY A 146 -10.30 12.98 9.86
C GLY A 146 -9.09 12.77 8.94
N THR A 147 -8.24 11.82 9.28
CA THR A 147 -6.96 11.60 8.59
C THR A 147 -6.93 10.27 7.85
N PHE A 148 -6.47 10.30 6.60
CA PHE A 148 -6.07 9.12 5.85
C PHE A 148 -4.54 9.02 5.85
N LEU A 149 -4.00 7.96 6.45
CA LEU A 149 -2.57 7.65 6.41
C LEU A 149 -2.29 6.59 5.36
N VAL A 150 -1.43 6.90 4.39
CA VAL A 150 -1.04 5.95 3.35
C VAL A 150 0.45 5.66 3.46
N PHE A 151 0.80 4.37 3.53
CA PHE A 151 2.17 3.89 3.46
C PHE A 151 2.37 3.10 2.18
N SER A 152 3.23 3.62 1.30
CA SER A 152 3.46 3.09 -0.05
C SER A 152 4.95 2.87 -0.29
N ALA A 153 5.29 1.80 -1.02
CA ALA A 153 6.65 1.60 -1.54
C ALA A 153 6.90 2.46 -2.80
N VAL A 154 5.83 2.87 -3.49
CA VAL A 154 5.89 3.67 -4.71
C VAL A 154 5.37 5.09 -4.43
N GLU A 155 6.28 6.06 -4.41
CA GLU A 155 5.97 7.48 -4.18
C GLU A 155 4.91 8.01 -5.15
N SER A 156 5.17 7.81 -6.45
CA SER A 156 4.47 8.51 -7.53
C SER A 156 2.98 8.18 -7.55
N VAL A 157 2.60 6.92 -7.29
CA VAL A 157 1.21 6.51 -7.42
C VAL A 157 0.35 7.05 -6.29
N ALA A 158 0.79 6.86 -5.04
CA ALA A 158 0.06 7.37 -3.88
C ALA A 158 -0.06 8.91 -3.93
N ARG A 159 1.03 9.59 -4.29
CA ARG A 159 1.06 11.05 -4.40
C ARG A 159 0.09 11.58 -5.46
N LEU A 160 0.07 10.98 -6.65
CA LEU A 160 -0.84 11.38 -7.72
C LEU A 160 -2.30 11.08 -7.37
N ALA A 161 -2.57 9.91 -6.78
CA ALA A 161 -3.92 9.51 -6.41
C ALA A 161 -4.52 10.41 -5.32
N LEU A 162 -3.73 10.85 -4.33
CA LEU A 162 -4.20 11.76 -3.27
C LEU A 162 -4.50 13.18 -3.79
N GLN A 163 -4.08 13.51 -5.01
CA GLN A 163 -4.31 14.81 -5.66
C GLN A 163 -5.49 14.77 -6.64
N LEU A 164 -6.23 13.65 -6.72
CA LEU A 164 -7.38 13.53 -7.61
C LEU A 164 -8.48 14.57 -7.26
N PRO A 165 -9.17 15.13 -8.26
CA PRO A 165 -10.03 16.31 -8.09
C PRO A 165 -11.29 16.06 -7.25
N HIS A 166 -11.77 14.81 -7.13
CA HIS A 166 -12.89 14.46 -6.24
C HIS A 166 -12.47 14.31 -4.78
N LEU A 167 -11.17 14.35 -4.50
CA LEU A 167 -10.63 14.30 -3.16
C LEU A 167 -10.44 15.71 -2.62
N ALA A 168 -10.83 15.88 -1.36
CA ALA A 168 -10.69 17.09 -0.58
C ALA A 168 -9.60 16.95 0.47
N PHE A 169 -8.47 16.32 0.12
CA PHE A 169 -7.39 16.10 1.08
C PHE A 169 -6.37 17.24 1.11
N ASN A 170 -5.97 17.62 2.31
CA ASN A 170 -4.76 18.39 2.55
C ASN A 170 -3.62 17.40 2.83
N VAL A 171 -2.73 17.24 1.86
CA VAL A 171 -1.70 16.18 1.87
C VAL A 171 -0.37 16.72 2.37
N LYS A 172 0.25 16.00 3.30
CA LYS A 172 1.65 16.12 3.68
C LYS A 172 2.36 14.81 3.40
N GLU A 173 3.59 14.91 2.93
CA GLU A 173 4.40 13.76 2.57
C GLU A 173 5.64 13.69 3.47
N LYS A 174 6.04 12.48 3.81
CA LYS A 174 7.26 12.22 4.57
C LYS A 174 7.91 10.93 4.08
N GLU A 175 9.17 11.03 3.68
CA GLU A 175 10.00 9.85 3.47
C GLU A 175 10.31 9.20 4.82
N LEU A 176 10.04 7.90 4.91
CA LEU A 176 10.32 7.07 6.07
C LEU A 176 11.53 6.19 5.76
N PHE A 177 12.66 6.58 6.32
CA PHE A 177 13.88 5.80 6.22
C PHE A 177 13.84 4.63 7.22
N LEU A 178 13.78 3.41 6.69
CA LEU A 178 14.02 2.19 7.46
C LEU A 178 15.36 1.56 7.04
N PRO A 179 16.09 0.89 7.93
CA PRO A 179 17.40 0.29 7.60
C PRO A 179 17.39 -0.73 6.46
N PHE A 180 16.20 -1.22 6.09
CA PHE A 180 15.98 -2.27 5.10
C PHE A 180 14.99 -1.89 3.99
N ALA A 181 14.40 -0.69 4.01
CA ALA A 181 13.44 -0.23 3.02
C ALA A 181 13.26 1.30 3.06
N SER A 182 13.01 1.91 1.90
CA SER A 182 12.43 3.25 1.83
C SER A 182 10.92 3.11 1.67
N LEU A 183 10.17 3.82 2.50
CA LEU A 183 8.72 3.90 2.41
C LEU A 183 8.31 5.37 2.38
N TRP A 184 7.24 5.66 1.65
CA TRP A 184 6.62 6.96 1.65
C TRP A 184 5.39 6.94 2.54
N GLY A 185 5.36 7.85 3.51
CA GLY A 185 4.20 8.10 4.36
C GLY A 185 3.48 9.37 3.90
N PHE A 186 2.18 9.26 3.64
CA PHE A 186 1.31 10.37 3.31
C PHE A 186 0.30 10.58 4.44
N GLU A 187 0.20 11.81 4.92
CA GLU A 187 -0.83 12.28 5.84
C GLU A 187 -1.81 13.13 5.04
N ALA A 188 -3.00 12.59 4.76
CA ALA A 188 -4.05 13.25 4.00
C ALA A 188 -5.23 13.59 4.93
N VAL A 189 -5.33 14.85 5.32
CA VAL A 189 -6.42 15.31 6.21
C VAL A 189 -7.63 15.70 5.36
N ARG A 190 -8.79 15.11 5.63
CA ARG A 190 -10.06 15.45 4.97
C ARG A 190 -10.42 16.90 5.27
N GLY A 191 -10.35 17.74 4.24
CA GLY A 191 -10.74 19.14 4.25
C GLY A 191 -12.22 19.33 3.88
N GLY A 192 -12.58 20.59 3.57
CA GLY A 192 -13.91 21.01 3.14
C GLY A 192 -14.21 20.69 1.67
N GLU A 193 -15.02 21.52 1.00
CA GLU A 193 -15.76 21.14 -0.22
C GLU A 193 -14.99 20.35 -1.30
N GLN A 194 -15.64 19.26 -1.69
CA GLN A 194 -15.30 18.39 -2.81
C GLN A 194 -15.35 19.18 -4.13
N ARG A 195 -14.32 19.08 -4.98
CA ARG A 195 -14.25 19.85 -6.23
C ARG A 195 -14.96 19.16 -7.41
N MET A 196 -15.24 17.86 -7.28
CA MET A 196 -15.85 17.03 -8.33
C MET A 196 -16.65 15.86 -7.71
N PRO A 197 -17.85 15.53 -8.23
CA PRO A 197 -18.58 14.32 -7.84
C PRO A 197 -17.79 13.02 -8.14
N LEU A 198 -17.92 12.00 -7.29
CA LEU A 198 -17.19 10.74 -7.46
C LEU A 198 -17.50 10.04 -8.79
N ASP A 199 -18.77 9.99 -9.21
CA ASP A 199 -19.16 9.36 -10.48
C ASP A 199 -18.50 10.02 -11.71
N GLU A 200 -18.35 11.34 -11.66
CA GLU A 200 -17.65 12.10 -12.69
C GLU A 200 -16.17 11.74 -12.73
N ALA A 201 -15.53 11.67 -11.55
CA ALA A 201 -14.13 11.29 -11.44
C ALA A 201 -13.89 9.85 -11.93
N ILE A 202 -14.78 8.91 -11.58
CA ILE A 202 -14.71 7.53 -12.08
C ILE A 202 -14.80 7.50 -13.61
N ARG A 203 -15.70 8.29 -14.19
CA ARG A 203 -15.84 8.38 -15.65
C ARG A 203 -14.56 8.92 -16.31
N GLN A 204 -13.95 9.96 -15.74
CA GLN A 204 -12.70 10.53 -16.26
C GLN A 204 -11.52 9.55 -16.10
N ALA A 205 -11.45 8.87 -14.95
CA ALA A 205 -10.43 7.86 -14.68
C ALA A 205 -10.50 6.70 -15.68
N ARG A 206 -11.70 6.18 -15.96
CA ARG A 206 -11.93 5.17 -17.02
C ARG A 206 -11.49 5.64 -18.39
N ALA A 207 -11.79 6.89 -18.74
CA ALA A 207 -11.37 7.45 -20.03
C ALA A 207 -9.84 7.54 -20.13
N ALA A 208 -9.16 7.89 -19.04
CA ALA A 208 -7.69 7.91 -18.98
C ALA A 208 -7.10 6.50 -19.11
N ASP A 209 -7.63 5.52 -18.38
CA ASP A 209 -7.21 4.12 -18.46
C ASP A 209 -7.34 3.57 -19.91
N LEU A 210 -8.47 3.84 -20.57
CA LEU A 210 -8.71 3.45 -21.97
C LEU A 210 -7.72 4.11 -22.94
N ALA A 211 -7.45 5.41 -22.78
CA ALA A 211 -6.51 6.13 -23.64
C ALA A 211 -5.07 5.58 -23.51
N ILE A 212 -4.64 5.27 -22.27
CA ILE A 212 -3.33 4.69 -22.01
C ILE A 212 -3.25 3.26 -22.57
N ALA A 213 -4.33 2.48 -22.51
CA ALA A 213 -4.39 1.15 -23.10
C ALA A 213 -4.30 1.21 -24.63
N GLU A 214 -4.99 2.15 -25.27
CA GLU A 214 -4.91 2.36 -26.72
C GLU A 214 -3.49 2.78 -27.16
N GLU A 215 -2.86 3.72 -26.44
CA GLU A 215 -1.50 4.14 -26.73
C GLU A 215 -0.51 2.97 -26.61
N ARG A 216 -0.64 2.14 -25.58
CA ARG A 216 0.17 0.92 -25.41
C ARG A 216 0.00 -0.04 -26.56
N ARG A 217 -1.24 -0.28 -27.02
CA ARG A 217 -1.52 -1.14 -28.18
C ARG A 217 -0.84 -0.60 -29.44
N LEU A 218 -0.97 0.70 -29.72
CA LEU A 218 -0.36 1.33 -30.90
C LEU A 218 1.17 1.24 -30.86
N LYS A 219 1.80 1.43 -29.68
CA LYS A 219 3.25 1.27 -29.51
C LYS A 219 3.68 -0.17 -29.78
N GLN A 220 2.94 -1.14 -29.25
CA GLN A 220 3.25 -2.56 -29.48
C GLN A 220 3.15 -2.92 -30.97
N GLU A 221 2.10 -2.47 -31.66
CA GLU A 221 1.94 -2.68 -33.10
C GLU A 221 3.07 -2.03 -33.91
N ALA A 222 3.51 -0.83 -33.51
CA ALA A 222 4.65 -0.16 -34.13
C ALA A 222 5.97 -0.93 -33.91
N GLU A 223 6.20 -1.45 -32.70
CA GLU A 223 7.37 -2.27 -32.38
C GLU A 223 7.38 -3.60 -33.15
N GLU A 224 6.23 -4.27 -33.25
CA GLU A 224 6.08 -5.51 -34.03
C GLU A 224 6.34 -5.25 -35.52
N ARG A 225 5.84 -4.14 -36.05
CA ARG A 225 6.12 -3.71 -37.42
C ARG A 225 7.62 -3.47 -37.63
N LEU A 226 8.28 -2.74 -36.73
CA LEU A 226 9.73 -2.49 -36.80
C LEU A 226 10.52 -3.80 -36.76
N LYS A 227 10.18 -4.71 -35.84
CA LYS A 227 10.80 -6.05 -35.74
C LYS A 227 10.64 -6.86 -37.02
N SER A 228 9.47 -6.79 -37.67
CA SER A 228 9.22 -7.50 -38.93
C SER A 228 9.99 -6.94 -40.13
N THR A 229 10.30 -5.63 -40.12
CA THR A 229 11.02 -4.95 -41.21
C THR A 229 12.54 -4.92 -41.02
N ALA A 230 13.03 -5.28 -39.82
CA ALA A 230 14.46 -5.28 -39.53
C ALA A 230 15.16 -6.41 -40.34
N PRO A 231 16.18 -6.09 -41.16
CA PRO A 231 16.90 -7.12 -41.92
C PRO A 231 17.54 -8.14 -40.98
N SER A 232 17.30 -9.43 -41.21
CA SER A 232 17.72 -10.54 -40.34
C SER A 232 19.21 -10.86 -40.38
N SER A 233 20.07 -9.97 -40.88
CA SER A 233 21.48 -10.25 -41.14
C SER A 233 22.37 -9.06 -40.81
N PHE A 234 22.74 -8.92 -39.54
CA PHE A 234 24.14 -8.64 -39.27
C PHE A 234 24.86 -9.95 -39.55
N GLY A 235 25.38 -10.10 -40.77
CA GLY A 235 26.20 -11.24 -41.14
C GLY A 235 27.30 -11.39 -40.10
N VAL A 236 27.37 -12.57 -39.50
CA VAL A 236 28.56 -13.00 -38.76
C VAL A 236 29.68 -12.94 -39.78
N LEU A 237 30.60 -11.99 -39.60
CA LEU A 237 31.83 -11.95 -40.38
C LEU A 237 32.68 -13.13 -39.90
N ASP A 238 32.67 -14.22 -40.68
CA ASP A 238 33.62 -15.33 -40.57
C ASP A 238 35.05 -14.86 -40.87
#